data_AF-A0A372FR63-F1
#
_entry.id   AF-A0A372FR63-F1
#
_cell.length_a   1.000
_cell.length_b   1.000
_cell.length_c   1.000
_cell.angle_alpha   90.00
_cell.angle_beta   90.00
_cell.angle_gamma   90.00
#
_symmetry.space_group_name_H-M   'P 1'
#
loop_
_entity.id
_entity.type
_entity.pdbx_description
1 polymer ?
#
loop_
_entity_poly.entity_id
_entity_poly.type
_entity_poly.pdbx_seq_one_letter_code
_entity_poly.pdbx_strand_id
1 'polypeptide(L)'
;MDWKISHQSTEHLHDFEVDLRVQLKSTYQVAPASDLDSIPISLPNSQLARLAHSPVITSTILIAMLVPRDIGQWIEVGSNHMMLRHCCYWRNLEGHPITGRDETVVRVPTSQVFDEFALCDIMRRIGAGGRA
;
A
#
# COMPACT_ATOMS: atom_id res chain seq x y z
N MET A 1 -11.59 2.67 -4.10
CA MET A 1 -11.67 1.27 -4.55
C MET A 1 -11.01 0.41 -3.48
N ASP A 2 -11.66 -0.69 -3.11
CA ASP A 2 -11.13 -1.67 -2.16
C ASP A 2 -10.72 -2.89 -2.97
N TRP A 3 -9.43 -3.22 -2.98
CA TRP A 3 -8.92 -4.39 -3.68
C TRP A 3 -8.67 -5.52 -2.67
N LYS A 4 -8.89 -6.75 -3.12
CA LYS A 4 -8.58 -7.95 -2.35
C LYS A 4 -7.67 -8.81 -3.20
N ILE A 5 -6.53 -9.18 -2.65
CA ILE A 5 -5.57 -10.10 -3.25
C ILE A 5 -5.62 -11.37 -2.41
N SER A 6 -5.72 -12.53 -3.06
CA SER A 6 -5.73 -13.82 -2.40
C SER A 6 -4.53 -14.65 -2.88
N HIS A 7 -3.88 -15.36 -1.97
CA HIS A 7 -2.71 -16.19 -2.27
C HIS A 7 -2.86 -17.57 -1.63
N GLN A 8 -2.80 -18.60 -2.46
CA GLN A 8 -2.91 -20.00 -2.03
C GLN A 8 -1.53 -20.65 -1.94
N SER A 9 -1.25 -21.35 -0.83
CA SER A 9 0.00 -22.08 -0.65
C SER A 9 -0.16 -23.23 0.36
N THR A 10 0.54 -24.33 0.10
CA THR A 10 0.69 -25.43 1.05
C THR A 10 1.63 -25.10 2.21
N GLU A 11 2.39 -24.01 2.11
CA GLU A 11 3.36 -23.58 3.14
C GLU A 11 2.73 -22.71 4.24
N HIS A 12 1.45 -22.35 4.11
CA HIS A 12 0.73 -21.57 5.09
C HIS A 12 0.41 -22.41 6.34
N LEU A 13 0.47 -21.78 7.52
CA LEU A 13 0.35 -22.48 8.81
C LEU A 13 -1.09 -22.77 9.22
N HIS A 14 -2.04 -21.90 8.86
CA HIS A 14 -3.40 -21.95 9.37
C HIS A 14 -4.46 -22.20 8.28
N ASP A 15 -4.42 -21.43 7.19
CA ASP A 15 -5.34 -21.56 6.07
C ASP A 15 -4.56 -21.77 4.76
N PHE A 16 -5.11 -22.57 3.85
CA PHE A 16 -4.53 -22.79 2.53
C PHE A 16 -4.54 -21.53 1.65
N GLU A 17 -5.43 -20.59 1.95
CA GLU A 17 -5.59 -19.31 1.27
C GLU A 17 -5.45 -18.17 2.28
N VAL A 18 -4.65 -17.17 1.93
CA VAL A 18 -4.58 -15.91 2.68
C VAL A 18 -5.10 -14.75 1.86
N ASP A 19 -5.76 -13.83 2.56
CA ASP A 19 -6.35 -12.65 1.97
C ASP A 19 -5.65 -11.38 2.46
N LEU A 20 -5.31 -10.51 1.51
CA LEU A 20 -4.81 -9.17 1.77
C LEU A 20 -5.76 -8.15 1.17
N ARG A 21 -6.26 -7.25 2.01
CA ARG A 21 -7.00 -6.07 1.54
C ARG A 21 -6.05 -4.94 1.24
N VAL A 22 -6.32 -4.22 0.17
CA VAL A 22 -5.49 -3.14 -0.32
C VAL A 22 -6.35 -1.89 -0.50
N GLN A 23 -5.92 -0.80 0.14
CA GLN A 23 -6.43 0.54 -0.12
C GLN A 23 -5.40 1.31 -0.93
N LEU A 24 -5.68 1.53 -2.22
CA LEU A 24 -4.83 2.37 -3.06
C LEU A 24 -5.29 3.83 -2.98
N LYS A 25 -4.33 4.74 -2.80
CA LYS A 25 -4.48 6.18 -3.05
C LYS A 25 -3.36 6.65 -3.97
N SER A 26 -3.72 7.37 -5.02
CA SER A 26 -2.77 8.05 -5.89
C SER A 26 -2.55 9.50 -5.44
N THR A 27 -1.32 10.00 -5.59
CA THR A 27 -0.99 11.41 -5.34
C THR A 27 0.03 11.93 -6.35
N TYR A 28 -0.17 13.18 -6.79
CA TYR A 28 0.75 13.93 -7.64
C TYR A 28 1.56 14.98 -6.84
N GLN A 29 1.24 15.16 -5.54
CA GLN A 29 1.68 16.33 -4.76
C GLN A 29 3.16 16.27 -4.38
N VAL A 30 3.75 15.08 -4.37
CA VAL A 30 5.16 14.90 -4.15
C VAL A 30 5.85 15.10 -5.49
N ALA A 31 6.44 16.29 -5.70
CA ALA A 31 7.51 16.38 -6.68
C ALA A 31 8.50 15.25 -6.36
N PRO A 32 9.03 14.53 -7.36
CA PRO A 32 10.01 13.46 -7.14
C PRO A 32 11.34 14.09 -6.68
N ALA A 33 11.34 14.74 -5.53
CA ALA A 33 12.53 15.04 -4.79
C ALA A 33 13.01 13.67 -4.31
N SER A 34 14.14 13.24 -4.86
CA SER A 34 14.74 11.92 -4.65
C SER A 34 15.21 11.67 -3.22
N ASP A 35 14.91 12.58 -2.29
CA ASP A 35 15.36 12.67 -0.91
C ASP A 35 14.23 12.57 0.13
N LEU A 36 12.99 12.32 -0.29
CA LEU A 36 11.88 12.13 0.65
C LEU A 36 11.88 10.71 1.24
N ASP A 37 12.09 10.61 2.56
CA ASP A 37 12.00 9.35 3.31
C ASP A 37 10.56 8.80 3.38
N SER A 38 9.55 9.64 3.15
CA SER A 38 8.16 9.22 3.17
C SER A 38 7.22 10.13 2.36
N ILE A 39 6.10 9.55 1.92
CA ILE A 39 5.02 10.20 1.21
C ILE A 39 3.87 10.48 2.19
N PRO A 40 3.48 11.75 2.38
CA PRO A 40 2.32 12.08 3.19
C PRO A 40 1.01 11.79 2.45
N ILE A 41 0.11 11.06 3.10
CA ILE A 41 -1.23 10.75 2.59
C ILE A 41 -2.26 11.22 3.62
N SER A 42 -3.15 12.14 3.20
CA SER A 42 -4.28 12.54 4.04
C SER A 42 -5.40 11.51 3.95
N LEU A 43 -5.86 11.05 5.11
CA LEU A 43 -6.98 10.13 5.25
C LEU A 43 -8.06 10.77 6.14
N PRO A 44 -9.33 10.76 5.71
CA PRO A 44 -10.45 11.02 6.62
C PRO A 44 -10.37 10.08 7.82
N ASN A 45 -10.63 10.61 9.02
CA ASN A 45 -10.52 9.85 10.25
C ASN A 45 -11.43 8.60 10.26
N SER A 46 -12.59 8.66 9.60
CA SER A 46 -13.47 7.49 9.41
C SER A 46 -12.85 6.40 8.54
N GLN A 47 -12.08 6.78 7.52
CA GLN A 47 -11.32 5.83 6.68
C GLN A 47 -10.14 5.26 7.46
N LEU A 48 -9.37 6.11 8.17
CA LEU A 48 -8.24 5.67 8.98
C LEU A 48 -8.69 4.73 10.10
N ALA A 49 -9.81 5.00 10.78
CA ALA A 49 -10.36 4.12 11.81
C ALA A 49 -10.63 2.69 11.30
N ARG A 50 -11.08 2.55 10.05
CA ARG A 50 -11.28 1.23 9.41
C ARG A 50 -9.96 0.55 9.08
N LEU A 51 -8.98 1.29 8.56
CA LEU A 51 -7.66 0.76 8.18
C LEU A 51 -6.78 0.44 9.38
N ALA A 52 -6.95 1.16 10.49
CA ALA A 52 -6.17 1.03 11.71
C ALA A 52 -6.80 0.12 12.77
N HIS A 53 -7.95 -0.49 12.46
CA HIS A 53 -8.59 -1.45 13.36
C HIS A 53 -7.61 -2.57 13.73
N SER A 54 -7.56 -2.92 15.02
CA SER A 54 -6.72 -3.99 15.54
C SER A 54 -7.39 -4.61 16.78
N PRO A 55 -7.38 -5.94 16.94
CA PRO A 55 -6.85 -6.94 16.00
C PRO A 55 -7.74 -7.11 14.76
N VAL A 56 -7.17 -7.56 13.64
CA VAL A 56 -7.90 -7.90 12.40
C VAL A 56 -7.64 -9.34 12.00
N ILE A 57 -8.66 -9.98 11.42
CA ILE A 57 -8.54 -11.30 10.79
C ILE A 57 -7.88 -11.16 9.40
N THR A 58 -8.28 -10.14 8.64
CA THR A 58 -7.72 -9.87 7.31
C THR A 58 -6.86 -8.61 7.36
N SER A 59 -5.56 -8.75 7.10
CA SER A 59 -4.63 -7.62 7.03
C SER A 59 -5.04 -6.64 5.93
N THR A 60 -4.92 -5.34 6.21
CA THR A 60 -5.16 -4.28 5.23
C THR A 60 -3.96 -3.36 5.14
N ILE A 61 -3.44 -3.13 3.92
CA ILE A 61 -2.35 -2.18 3.67
C ILE A 61 -2.85 -0.95 2.90
N LEU A 62 -2.24 0.20 3.19
CA LEU A 62 -2.36 1.40 2.38
C LEU A 62 -1.26 1.39 1.32
N ILE A 63 -1.63 1.57 0.05
CA ILE A 63 -0.71 1.82 -1.06
C ILE A 63 -0.78 3.30 -1.44
N ALA A 64 0.36 3.98 -1.39
CA ALA A 64 0.58 5.30 -1.96
C ALA A 64 1.20 5.15 -3.35
N MET A 65 0.43 5.46 -4.38
CA MET A 65 0.91 5.47 -5.77
C MET A 65 1.33 6.89 -6.14
N LEU A 66 2.61 7.11 -6.39
CA LEU A 66 3.06 8.36 -7.00
C LEU A 66 2.73 8.32 -8.48
N VAL A 67 2.18 9.41 -9.00
CA VAL A 67 1.85 9.55 -10.42
C VAL A 67 2.28 10.91 -10.92
N PRO A 68 2.70 11.04 -12.20
CA PRO A 68 2.96 12.35 -12.79
C PRO A 68 1.68 13.20 -12.76
N ARG A 69 1.84 14.53 -12.67
CA ARG A 69 0.70 15.46 -12.70
C ARG A 69 -0.08 15.38 -14.01
N ASP A 70 0.64 15.22 -15.12
CA ASP A 70 0.05 15.06 -16.45
C ASP A 70 -0.20 13.59 -16.74
N ILE A 71 -1.46 13.24 -17.05
CA ILE A 71 -1.88 11.87 -17.40
C ILE A 71 -1.11 11.36 -18.62
N GLY A 72 -0.79 12.23 -19.57
CA GLY A 72 -0.01 11.87 -20.76
C GLY A 72 1.42 11.39 -20.43
N GLN A 73 1.90 11.66 -19.23
CA GLN A 73 3.21 11.22 -18.76
C GLN A 73 3.16 9.93 -17.93
N TRP A 74 1.97 9.37 -17.64
CA TRP A 74 1.86 8.18 -16.78
C TRP A 74 2.49 6.95 -17.41
N ILE A 75 2.35 6.80 -18.72
CA ILE A 75 2.83 5.63 -19.46
C ILE A 75 3.85 6.09 -20.49
N GLU A 76 5.04 5.52 -20.42
CA GLU A 76 6.05 5.61 -21.47
C GLU A 76 6.00 4.34 -22.31
N VAL A 77 5.74 4.50 -23.61
CA VAL A 77 5.67 3.39 -24.56
C VAL A 77 6.90 3.45 -25.46
N GLY A 78 7.76 2.45 -25.33
CA GLY A 78 8.87 2.18 -26.24
C GLY A 78 8.50 1.10 -27.26
N SER A 79 9.35 0.89 -28.27
CA SER A 79 9.12 -0.12 -29.31
C SER A 79 9.09 -1.56 -28.80
N ASN A 80 9.61 -1.81 -27.59
CA ASN A 80 9.76 -3.13 -26.98
C ASN A 80 9.36 -3.18 -25.50
N HIS A 81 8.88 -2.08 -24.92
CA HIS A 81 8.50 -2.02 -23.51
C HIS A 81 7.39 -0.99 -23.28
N MET A 82 6.67 -1.18 -22.18
CA MET A 82 5.76 -0.20 -21.63
C MET A 82 6.14 0.01 -20.17
N MET A 83 6.36 1.26 -19.78
CA MET A 83 6.73 1.62 -18.41
C MET A 83 5.66 2.54 -17.82
N LEU A 84 5.16 2.16 -16.65
CA LEU A 84 4.37 3.04 -15.81
C LEU A 84 5.34 3.92 -15.00
N ARG A 85 5.20 5.24 -15.07
CA ARG A 85 6.09 6.17 -14.36
C ARG A 85 5.78 6.20 -12.87
N HIS A 86 6.85 6.26 -12.07
CA HIS A 86 6.88 6.22 -10.60
C HIS A 86 6.44 4.91 -9.96
N CYS A 87 6.77 4.76 -8.68
CA CYS A 87 6.55 3.55 -7.91
C CYS A 87 5.31 3.66 -7.01
N CYS A 88 4.76 2.50 -6.67
CA CYS A 88 3.85 2.33 -5.55
C CYS A 88 4.68 2.08 -4.28
N TYR A 89 4.21 2.62 -3.16
CA TYR A 89 4.78 2.38 -1.83
C TYR A 89 3.68 1.93 -0.89
N TRP A 90 4.00 1.17 0.14
CA TRP A 90 2.97 0.61 1.02
C TRP A 90 3.28 0.81 2.51
N ARG A 91 2.23 0.71 3.35
CA ARG A 91 2.33 0.68 4.80
C ARG A 91 1.14 -0.05 5.43
N ASN A 92 1.39 -0.88 6.44
CA ASN A 92 0.36 -1.41 7.33
C ASN A 92 -0.05 -0.34 8.36
N LEU A 93 -1.35 -0.10 8.49
CA LEU A 93 -1.91 0.91 9.40
C LEU A 93 -2.53 0.32 10.66
N GLU A 94 -2.48 -0.99 10.86
CA GLU A 94 -3.01 -1.64 12.06
C GLU A 94 -2.47 -0.96 13.33
N GLY A 95 -3.39 -0.49 14.20
CA GLY A 95 -3.04 0.22 15.44
C GLY A 95 -2.55 1.65 15.24
N HIS A 96 -2.57 2.20 14.03
CA HIS A 96 -2.13 3.58 13.78
C HIS A 96 -3.05 4.60 14.47
N PRO A 97 -2.51 5.57 15.23
CA PRO A 97 -3.33 6.55 15.94
C PRO A 97 -4.00 7.53 14.97
N ILE A 98 -5.18 8.01 15.35
CA ILE A 98 -5.85 9.15 14.73
C ILE A 98 -5.40 10.41 15.47
N THR A 99 -4.81 11.38 14.76
CA THR A 99 -4.19 12.55 15.40
C THR A 99 -4.81 13.88 15.01
N GLY A 100 -5.51 13.96 13.87
CA GLY A 100 -6.19 15.19 13.45
C GLY A 100 -7.67 15.21 13.82
N ARG A 101 -8.33 16.35 13.57
CA ARG A 101 -9.75 16.56 13.91
C ARG A 101 -10.68 15.80 12.97
N ASP A 102 -10.54 16.05 11.67
CA ASP A 102 -11.39 15.44 10.63
C ASP A 102 -10.57 14.49 9.72
N GLU A 103 -9.30 14.80 9.50
CA GLU A 103 -8.35 14.00 8.74
C GLU A 103 -7.03 13.84 9.48
N THR A 104 -6.33 12.74 9.21
CA THR A 104 -5.00 12.45 9.74
C THR A 104 -4.03 12.20 8.58
N VAL A 105 -2.86 12.83 8.65
CA VAL A 105 -1.78 12.61 7.67
C VAL A 105 -0.95 11.41 8.09
N VAL A 106 -0.96 10.37 7.27
CA VAL A 106 -0.16 9.17 7.42
C VAL A 106 1.08 9.27 6.53
N ARG A 107 2.24 8.87 7.03
CA ARG A 107 3.49 8.84 6.26
C ARG A 107 3.80 7.44 5.76
N VAL A 108 3.84 7.26 4.44
CA VAL A 108 4.19 5.99 3.79
C VAL A 108 5.67 6.01 3.43
N PRO A 109 6.52 5.13 3.98
CA PRO A 109 7.97 5.20 3.76
C PRO A 109 8.34 4.85 2.31
N THR A 110 9.27 5.60 1.72
CA THR A 110 9.75 5.34 0.35
C THR A 110 10.66 4.11 0.26
N SER A 111 11.17 3.62 1.40
CA SER A 111 11.88 2.35 1.48
C SER A 111 10.98 1.12 1.32
N GLN A 112 9.65 1.26 1.44
CA GLN A 112 8.68 0.16 1.26
C GLN A 112 8.03 0.24 -0.12
N VAL A 113 8.82 -0.04 -1.16
CA VAL A 113 8.32 -0.17 -2.54
C VAL A 113 7.35 -1.35 -2.60
N PHE A 114 6.22 -1.15 -3.28
CA PHE A 114 5.24 -2.19 -3.55
C PHE A 114 5.52 -2.79 -4.93
N ASP A 115 6.34 -3.84 -4.94
CA ASP A 115 6.68 -4.66 -6.10
C ASP A 115 6.25 -6.13 -5.87
N GLU A 116 6.58 -7.02 -6.80
CA GLU A 116 6.24 -8.44 -6.70
C GLU A 116 6.91 -9.13 -5.50
N PHE A 117 8.13 -8.73 -5.14
CA PHE A 117 8.86 -9.33 -4.02
C PHE A 117 8.23 -8.92 -2.69
N ALA A 118 7.87 -7.64 -2.54
CA ALA A 118 7.17 -7.12 -1.38
C ALA A 118 5.82 -7.80 -1.21
N LEU A 119 5.04 -7.97 -2.29
CA LEU A 119 3.75 -8.65 -2.22
C LEU A 119 3.92 -10.11 -1.77
N CYS A 120 4.88 -10.84 -2.34
CA CYS A 120 5.17 -12.22 -1.95
C CYS A 120 5.57 -12.32 -0.47
N ASP A 121 6.43 -11.42 0.01
CA ASP A 121 6.89 -11.43 1.41
C ASP A 121 5.73 -11.11 2.38
N ILE A 122 4.88 -10.13 2.05
CA ILE A 122 3.66 -9.82 2.81
C ILE A 122 2.76 -11.05 2.91
N MET A 123 2.46 -11.69 1.76
CA MET A 123 1.59 -12.86 1.72
C MET A 123 2.15 -14.03 2.51
N ARG A 124 3.48 -14.25 2.45
CA ARG A 124 4.15 -15.29 3.22
C ARG A 124 4.07 -15.03 4.73
N ARG A 125 4.23 -13.78 5.16
CA ARG A 125 4.11 -13.39 6.58
C ARG A 125 2.70 -13.62 7.10
N ILE A 126 1.68 -13.21 6.34
CA ILE A 126 0.27 -13.46 6.70
C ILE A 126 0.00 -14.96 6.76
N GLY A 127 0.51 -15.73 5.79
CA GLY A 127 0.46 -17.19 5.74
C GLY A 127 1.04 -17.89 6.97
N ALA A 128 2.09 -17.31 7.54
CA ALA A 128 2.72 -17.77 8.76
C ALA A 128 2.05 -17.25 10.05
N GLY A 129 0.86 -16.65 9.98
CA GLY A 129 0.16 -16.08 11.13
C GLY A 129 0.70 -14.72 11.60
N GLY A 130 1.61 -14.12 10.83
CA GLY A 130 2.15 -12.79 11.06
C GLY A 130 1.27 -11.68 10.47
N ARG A 131 1.70 -10.43 10.68
CA ARG A 131 1.09 -9.24 10.08
C ARG A 131 1.82 -8.86 8.78
N ALA A 132 1.10 -8.16 7.91
CA ALA A 132 1.68 -7.49 6.74
C ALA A 132 2.79 -6.50 7.15
#